data_AF-L1JK15-F1
#
_entry.id   AF-L1JK15-F1
#
_cell.length_a   1.000
_cell.length_b   1.000
_cell.length_c   1.000
_cell.angle_alpha   90.00
_cell.angle_beta   90.00
_cell.angle_gamma   90.00
#
_symmetry.space_group_name_H-M   'P 1'
#
loop_
_entity.id
_entity.type
_entity.pdbx_description
1 polymer ?
#
loop_
_entity_poly.entity_id
_entity_poly.type
_entity_poly.pdbx_seq_one_letter_code
_entity_poly.pdbx_strand_id
1 'polypeptide(L)'
;MALLPGLTMMKSGSEAEKLYAPARWNRARDERTLYAKLFGIENVKKHTCSLLAYTSDSDNNLLEANAIKALRRIHNGILNLTFVDSSGDTEVLFSFKDICKRSDVVGYETNCSFVGVVELSDSEISSVPAGIFFNPKFGYIPVASFLGGRRQPQGSSYVEGASGLLLQYELEAATTSSTLKL
;
A
#
# COMPACT_ATOMS: atom_id res chain seq x y z
N MET A 1 -52.58 -1.56 6.85
CA MET A 1 -51.62 -0.56 7.39
C MET A 1 -50.23 -1.11 7.21
N ALA A 2 -49.41 -0.47 6.39
CA ALA A 2 -48.22 -1.05 5.83
C ALA A 2 -46.94 -0.61 6.56
N LEU A 3 -46.04 -1.57 6.80
CA LEU A 3 -44.66 -1.39 7.28
C LEU A 3 -43.74 -0.67 6.26
N LEU A 4 -44.26 -0.37 5.06
CA LEU A 4 -43.54 0.24 3.93
C LEU A 4 -42.87 1.60 4.21
N PRO A 5 -43.42 2.52 5.03
CA PRO A 5 -42.75 3.79 5.35
C PRO A 5 -41.41 3.62 6.08
N GLY A 6 -41.16 2.47 6.71
CA GLY A 6 -39.88 2.19 7.38
C GLY A 6 -38.71 1.94 6.43
N LEU A 7 -38.97 1.67 5.14
CA LEU A 7 -37.92 1.42 4.14
C LEU A 7 -37.06 2.66 3.88
N THR A 8 -37.61 3.86 4.03
CA THR A 8 -36.87 5.12 3.87
C THR A 8 -35.85 5.37 4.99
N MET A 9 -35.95 4.61 6.09
CA MET A 9 -35.00 4.68 7.21
C MET A 9 -33.90 3.61 7.14
N MET A 10 -33.95 2.70 6.15
CA MET A 10 -32.90 1.69 5.97
C MET A 10 -31.59 2.35 5.54
N LYS A 11 -30.54 2.12 6.33
CA LYS A 11 -29.17 2.49 5.99
C LYS A 11 -28.41 1.21 5.61
N SER A 12 -27.93 1.15 4.38
CA SER A 12 -26.98 0.10 3.98
C SER A 12 -25.57 0.54 4.39
N GLY A 13 -24.81 -0.39 4.97
CA GLY A 13 -23.37 -0.25 5.18
C GLY A 13 -22.68 -1.45 4.54
N SER A 14 -21.60 -1.22 3.80
CA SER A 14 -20.82 -2.26 3.11
C SER A 14 -19.48 -2.57 3.81
N GLU A 15 -19.22 -1.93 4.94
CA GLU A 15 -17.97 -2.10 5.68
C GLU A 15 -17.92 -3.50 6.31
N ALA A 16 -17.16 -4.41 5.69
CA ALA A 16 -17.01 -5.79 6.14
C ALA A 16 -16.64 -5.91 7.62
N GLU A 17 -15.76 -5.04 8.14
CA GLU A 17 -15.39 -5.02 9.56
C GLU A 17 -16.59 -4.77 10.49
N LYS A 18 -17.54 -3.92 10.07
CA LYS A 18 -18.76 -3.63 10.86
C LYS A 18 -19.82 -4.72 10.71
N LEU A 19 -19.87 -5.37 9.55
CA LEU A 19 -20.86 -6.42 9.24
C LEU A 19 -20.50 -7.78 9.85
N TYR A 20 -19.23 -8.16 9.87
CA TYR A 20 -18.77 -9.47 10.33
C TYR A 20 -18.26 -9.48 11.79
N ALA A 21 -18.15 -8.32 12.44
CA ALA A 21 -17.85 -8.25 13.87
C ALA A 21 -19.14 -8.02 14.68
N PRO A 22 -19.36 -8.77 15.78
CA PRO A 22 -20.52 -8.55 16.65
C PRO A 22 -20.60 -7.08 17.11
N ALA A 23 -21.80 -6.50 17.03
CA ALA A 23 -22.04 -5.10 17.36
C ALA A 23 -21.95 -4.78 18.86
N ARG A 24 -22.15 -5.77 19.75
CA ARG A 24 -22.11 -5.64 21.21
C ARG A 24 -21.48 -6.89 21.85
N TRP A 25 -20.83 -6.70 22.99
CA TRP A 25 -20.26 -7.75 23.86
C TRP A 25 -19.08 -8.55 23.28
N ASN A 26 -18.45 -8.02 22.24
CA ASN A 26 -17.13 -8.52 21.84
C ASN A 26 -16.08 -7.84 22.71
N ARG A 27 -15.65 -8.54 23.77
CA ARG A 27 -14.62 -8.06 24.70
C ARG A 27 -13.36 -7.56 23.98
N ALA A 28 -12.95 -8.21 22.89
CA ALA A 28 -11.80 -7.77 22.11
C ALA A 28 -12.02 -6.43 21.39
N ARG A 29 -13.26 -6.12 20.98
CA ARG A 29 -13.62 -4.83 20.38
C ARG A 29 -13.65 -3.71 21.42
N ASP A 30 -14.21 -3.99 22.59
CA ASP A 30 -14.30 -3.03 23.70
C ASP A 30 -12.89 -2.72 24.24
N GLU A 31 -12.07 -3.76 24.44
CA GLU A 31 -10.66 -3.62 24.81
C GLU A 31 -9.87 -2.87 23.73
N ARG A 32 -10.01 -3.20 22.44
CA ARG A 32 -9.35 -2.46 21.36
C ARG A 32 -9.75 -0.98 21.35
N THR A 33 -11.03 -0.66 21.59
CA THR A 33 -11.52 0.72 21.63
C THR A 33 -10.97 1.46 22.85
N LEU A 34 -10.90 0.79 24.01
CA LEU A 34 -10.33 1.33 25.23
C LEU A 34 -8.83 1.58 25.09
N TYR A 35 -8.08 0.61 24.55
CA TYR A 35 -6.63 0.73 24.31
C TYR A 35 -6.31 1.82 23.28
N ALA A 36 -7.08 1.93 22.19
CA ALA A 36 -6.91 3.02 21.22
C ALA A 36 -7.09 4.40 21.87
N LYS A 37 -8.11 4.56 22.73
CA LYS A 37 -8.37 5.81 23.46
C LYS A 37 -7.31 6.14 24.51
N LEU A 38 -6.81 5.12 25.23
CA LEU A 38 -5.86 5.32 26.34
C LEU A 38 -4.44 5.57 25.86
N PHE A 39 -4.00 4.87 24.82
CA PHE A 39 -2.59 4.89 24.39
C PHE A 39 -2.35 5.71 23.13
N GLY A 40 -3.41 6.30 22.53
CA GLY A 40 -3.29 6.99 21.24
C GLY A 40 -2.85 6.08 20.11
N ILE A 41 -2.84 4.76 20.32
CA ILE A 41 -2.64 3.73 19.30
C ILE A 41 -3.97 3.59 18.58
N GLU A 42 -4.40 4.67 17.93
CA GLU A 42 -5.21 4.48 16.74
C GLU A 42 -4.33 3.63 15.84
N ASN A 43 -4.73 2.38 15.59
CA ASN A 43 -4.26 1.70 14.40
C ASN A 43 -4.66 2.63 13.26
N VAL A 44 -3.78 3.55 12.88
CA VAL A 44 -3.92 4.33 11.66
C VAL A 44 -4.10 3.26 10.62
N LYS A 45 -5.33 3.11 10.12
CA LYS A 45 -5.66 2.10 9.13
C LYS A 45 -4.83 2.49 7.91
N LYS A 46 -3.65 1.87 7.78
CA LYS A 46 -2.79 2.06 6.63
C LYS A 46 -3.47 1.32 5.50
N HIS A 47 -4.14 2.07 4.65
CA HIS A 47 -4.64 1.54 3.40
C HIS A 47 -3.42 1.31 2.52
N THR A 48 -3.23 0.09 2.05
CA THR A 48 -2.09 -0.24 1.19
C THR A 48 -2.58 -0.80 -0.13
N CYS A 49 -2.00 -0.32 -1.22
CA CYS A 49 -2.19 -0.91 -2.55
C CYS A 49 -0.93 -1.70 -2.89
N SER A 50 -1.06 -3.02 -3.06
CA SER A 50 0.09 -3.90 -3.27
C SER A 50 -0.04 -4.67 -4.58
N LEU A 51 1.06 -4.71 -5.34
CA LEU A 51 1.22 -5.50 -6.54
C LEU A 51 2.35 -6.49 -6.32
N LEU A 52 2.04 -7.78 -6.40
CA LEU A 52 3.00 -8.87 -6.30
C LEU A 52 3.24 -9.45 -7.70
N ALA A 53 4.45 -9.27 -8.23
CA ALA A 53 4.92 -10.01 -9.38
C ALA A 53 5.62 -11.28 -8.88
N TYR A 54 5.31 -12.43 -9.46
CA TYR A 54 5.94 -13.70 -9.09
C TYR A 54 6.20 -14.57 -10.32
N THR A 55 7.16 -15.47 -10.19
CA THR A 55 7.44 -16.54 -11.16
C THR A 55 7.41 -17.88 -10.45
N SER A 56 6.77 -18.87 -11.08
CA SER A 56 6.81 -20.27 -10.63
C SER A 56 7.99 -21.05 -11.21
N ASP A 57 8.68 -20.47 -12.19
CA ASP A 57 9.83 -21.08 -12.85
C ASP A 57 11.07 -20.97 -11.95
N SER A 58 11.74 -22.10 -11.70
CA SER A 58 12.96 -22.14 -10.91
C SER A 58 14.13 -21.46 -11.60
N ASP A 59 14.07 -21.26 -12.91
CA ASP A 59 15.23 -20.73 -13.64
C ASP A 59 15.11 -19.21 -13.84
N ASN A 60 13.91 -18.65 -13.67
CA ASN A 60 13.68 -17.22 -13.86
C ASN A 60 13.99 -16.41 -12.59
N ASN A 61 14.83 -15.38 -12.73
CA ASN A 61 15.14 -14.43 -11.69
C ASN A 61 14.43 -13.09 -11.97
N LEU A 62 13.52 -12.68 -11.09
CA LEU A 62 12.82 -11.40 -11.28
C LEU A 62 13.70 -10.17 -11.03
N LEU A 63 14.92 -10.34 -10.50
CA LEU A 63 15.91 -9.25 -10.43
C LEU A 63 16.57 -8.95 -11.78
N GLU A 64 16.26 -9.71 -12.83
CA GLU A 64 16.74 -9.43 -14.18
C GLU A 64 16.22 -8.10 -14.73
N ALA A 65 17.05 -7.44 -15.55
CA ALA A 65 16.78 -6.12 -16.09
C ALA A 65 15.41 -6.02 -16.81
N ASN A 66 14.96 -7.08 -17.49
CA ASN A 66 13.69 -7.09 -18.20
C ASN A 66 12.49 -7.06 -17.26
N ALA A 67 12.50 -7.88 -16.20
CA ALA A 67 11.43 -7.93 -15.21
C ALA A 67 11.36 -6.60 -14.43
N ILE A 68 12.52 -6.07 -14.03
CA ILE A 68 12.61 -4.77 -13.36
C ILE A 68 12.11 -3.63 -14.26
N LYS A 69 12.51 -3.62 -15.54
CA LYS A 69 12.04 -2.61 -16.50
C LYS A 69 10.53 -2.67 -16.72
N ALA A 70 9.95 -3.87 -16.77
CA ALA A 70 8.51 -4.04 -16.83
C ALA A 70 7.83 -3.49 -15.56
N LEU A 71 8.37 -3.82 -14.39
CA LEU A 71 7.84 -3.32 -13.12
C LEU A 71 7.95 -1.80 -12.99
N ARG A 72 9.05 -1.18 -13.45
CA ARG A 72 9.23 0.28 -13.52
C ARG A 72 8.17 0.93 -14.43
N ARG A 73 7.82 0.30 -15.56
CA ARG A 73 6.74 0.80 -16.43
C ARG A 73 5.38 0.74 -15.73
N ILE A 74 5.10 -0.35 -15.01
CA ILE A 74 3.87 -0.49 -14.23
C ILE A 74 3.82 0.58 -13.14
N HIS A 75 4.90 0.77 -12.39
CA HIS A 75 5.03 1.82 -11.37
C HIS A 75 4.72 3.21 -11.93
N ASN A 76 5.33 3.58 -13.06
CA ASN A 76 5.07 4.86 -13.72
C ASN A 76 3.62 4.98 -14.22
N GLY A 77 3.04 3.87 -14.70
CA GLY A 77 1.63 3.81 -15.06
C GLY A 77 0.72 4.11 -13.88
N ILE A 78 0.97 3.48 -12.72
CA ILE A 78 0.22 3.69 -11.48
C ILE A 78 0.28 5.15 -11.04
N LEU A 79 1.48 5.76 -11.05
CA LEU A 79 1.66 7.16 -10.64
C LEU A 79 0.96 8.17 -11.56
N ASN A 80 0.66 7.77 -12.80
CA ASN A 80 -0.03 8.59 -13.79
C ASN A 80 -1.51 8.23 -13.94
N LEU A 81 -2.05 7.32 -13.13
CA LEU A 81 -3.47 7.00 -13.14
C LEU A 81 -4.28 8.24 -12.74
N THR A 82 -5.26 8.54 -13.57
CA THR A 82 -6.29 9.54 -13.31
C THR A 82 -7.64 8.86 -13.26
N PHE A 83 -8.48 9.33 -12.35
CA PHE A 83 -9.81 8.82 -12.08
C PHE A 83 -10.79 9.97 -12.23
N VAL A 84 -11.97 9.67 -12.75
CA VAL A 84 -13.08 10.60 -12.81
C VAL A 84 -14.15 10.05 -11.87
N ASP A 85 -14.45 10.78 -10.80
CA ASP A 85 -15.63 10.50 -9.98
C ASP A 85 -16.78 11.39 -10.47
N SER A 86 -17.83 10.74 -10.96
CA SER A 86 -19.07 11.37 -11.39
C SER A 86 -20.14 11.13 -10.32
N SER A 87 -20.09 11.91 -9.23
CA SER A 87 -21.12 11.91 -8.20
C SER A 87 -22.10 13.06 -8.45
N GLY A 88 -23.15 12.79 -9.24
CA GLY A 88 -24.16 13.79 -9.65
C GLY A 88 -23.73 14.57 -10.90
N ASP A 89 -23.93 15.90 -10.90
CA ASP A 89 -23.63 16.80 -12.04
C ASP A 89 -22.19 17.34 -12.07
N THR A 90 -21.34 16.93 -11.12
CA THR A 90 -19.94 17.37 -11.03
C THR A 90 -19.00 16.22 -11.32
N GLU A 91 -18.18 16.37 -12.37
CA GLU A 91 -17.04 15.50 -12.63
C GLU A 91 -15.82 16.02 -11.87
N VAL A 92 -15.30 15.23 -10.94
CA VAL A 92 -14.05 15.52 -10.24
C VAL A 92 -12.96 14.61 -10.79
N LEU A 93 -11.95 15.21 -11.41
CA LEU A 93 -10.73 14.51 -11.81
C LEU A 93 -9.77 14.47 -10.62
N PHE A 94 -9.34 13.27 -10.24
CA PHE A 94 -8.28 13.08 -9.24
C PHE A 94 -7.24 12.10 -9.77
N SER A 95 -6.00 12.28 -9.33
CA SER A 95 -4.87 11.43 -9.70
C SER A 95 -4.51 10.48 -8.56
N PHE A 96 -3.81 9.39 -8.86
CA PHE A 96 -3.29 8.49 -7.82
C PHE A 96 -2.40 9.23 -6.80
N LYS A 97 -1.70 10.29 -7.24
CA LYS A 97 -0.89 11.13 -6.36
C LYS A 97 -1.72 11.83 -5.28
N ASP A 98 -2.99 12.10 -5.53
CA ASP A 98 -3.86 12.83 -4.60
C ASP A 98 -4.37 11.94 -3.46
N ILE A 99 -4.27 10.61 -3.62
CA ILE A 99 -4.73 9.62 -2.63
C ILE A 99 -3.58 8.82 -2.02
N CYS A 100 -2.38 8.90 -2.58
CA CYS A 100 -1.21 8.24 -2.02
C CYS A 100 -0.67 9.05 -0.84
N LYS A 101 -0.21 8.35 0.20
CA LYS A 101 0.53 9.01 1.26
C LYS A 101 1.84 9.55 0.69
N ARG A 102 2.16 10.80 0.96
CA ARG A 102 3.42 11.41 0.51
C ARG A 102 4.61 10.93 1.35
N SER A 103 5.81 11.02 0.78
CA SER A 103 7.05 10.73 1.52
C SER A 103 7.33 11.84 2.53
N ASP A 104 7.69 11.46 3.76
CA ASP A 104 8.09 12.39 4.81
C ASP A 104 9.57 12.81 4.72
N VAL A 105 10.27 12.40 3.65
CA VAL A 105 11.70 12.66 3.46
C VAL A 105 11.92 13.99 2.74
N VAL A 106 12.80 14.81 3.31
CA VAL A 106 13.16 16.13 2.79
C VAL A 106 13.66 16.03 1.35
N GLY A 107 13.07 16.81 0.46
CA GLY A 107 13.34 16.80 -0.99
C GLY A 107 12.56 15.77 -1.80
N TYR A 108 11.70 14.97 -1.17
CA TYR A 108 10.83 13.96 -1.80
C TYR A 108 9.36 14.09 -1.40
N GLU A 109 8.95 15.22 -0.84
CA GLU A 109 7.62 15.46 -0.24
C GLU A 109 6.49 15.38 -1.27
N THR A 110 6.80 15.53 -2.56
CA THR A 110 5.84 15.41 -3.65
C THR A 110 5.70 13.98 -4.18
N ASN A 111 6.50 13.02 -3.71
CA ASN A 111 6.44 11.64 -4.15
C ASN A 111 5.54 10.80 -3.26
N CYS A 112 4.86 9.81 -3.85
CA CYS A 112 4.15 8.80 -3.10
C CYS A 112 5.14 7.93 -2.30
N SER A 113 4.81 7.66 -1.04
CA SER A 113 5.48 6.66 -0.23
C SER A 113 5.14 5.27 -0.75
N PHE A 114 6.18 4.52 -1.09
CA PHE A 114 6.04 3.16 -1.56
C PHE A 114 7.27 2.30 -1.16
N VAL A 115 7.09 0.99 -1.19
CA VAL A 115 8.11 -0.02 -0.93
C VAL A 115 8.24 -0.90 -2.16
N GLY A 116 9.43 -0.99 -2.75
CA GLY A 116 9.69 -1.80 -3.95
C GLY A 116 11.07 -1.55 -4.57
N VAL A 117 11.47 -2.41 -5.52
CA VAL A 117 12.76 -2.34 -6.22
C VAL A 117 12.84 -1.33 -7.36
N VAL A 118 11.72 -0.69 -7.71
CA VAL A 118 11.59 0.09 -8.96
C VAL A 118 12.45 1.35 -9.01
N GLU A 119 12.75 1.96 -7.86
CA GLU A 119 13.61 3.15 -7.75
C GLU A 119 15.10 2.81 -7.55
N LEU A 120 15.45 1.53 -7.43
CA LEU A 120 16.85 1.12 -7.32
C LEU A 120 17.51 1.17 -8.70
N SER A 121 18.73 1.68 -8.80
CA SER A 121 19.57 1.55 -9.99
C SER A 121 19.96 0.10 -10.24
N ASP A 122 20.36 -0.22 -11.48
CA ASP A 122 20.76 -1.59 -11.82
C ASP A 122 22.00 -2.04 -11.01
N SER A 123 22.87 -1.10 -10.63
CA SER A 123 23.99 -1.35 -9.70
C SER A 123 23.55 -1.58 -8.26
N GLU A 124 22.48 -0.94 -7.78
CA GLU A 124 21.94 -1.19 -6.45
C GLU A 124 21.20 -2.53 -6.39
N ILE A 125 20.54 -2.92 -7.47
CA ILE A 125 19.83 -4.21 -7.59
C ILE A 125 20.81 -5.38 -7.47
N SER A 126 21.98 -5.29 -8.11
CA SER A 126 23.01 -6.33 -8.03
C SER A 126 23.68 -6.43 -6.65
N SER A 127 23.51 -5.41 -5.79
CA SER A 127 24.07 -5.35 -4.44
C SER A 127 23.01 -5.23 -3.35
N VAL A 128 21.78 -5.74 -3.57
CA VAL A 128 20.75 -5.74 -2.52
C VAL A 128 21.17 -6.70 -1.40
N PRO A 129 21.29 -6.26 -0.15
CA PRO A 129 21.67 -7.12 0.97
C PRO A 129 20.54 -8.11 1.31
N ALA A 130 20.88 -9.24 1.90
CA ALA A 130 19.87 -10.25 2.28
C ALA A 130 18.98 -9.82 3.47
N GLY A 131 19.44 -8.86 4.27
CA GLY A 131 18.76 -8.42 5.50
C GLY A 131 17.96 -7.13 5.34
N ILE A 132 18.65 -6.00 5.50
CA ILE A 132 18.06 -4.66 5.49
C ILE A 132 18.77 -3.84 4.42
N PHE A 133 17.99 -3.21 3.54
CA PHE A 133 18.47 -2.28 2.53
C PHE A 133 18.28 -0.84 3.01
N PHE A 134 19.27 0.02 2.81
CA PHE A 134 19.14 1.45 3.09
C PHE A 134 18.78 2.20 1.80
N ASN A 135 17.58 2.75 1.73
CA ASN A 135 17.15 3.62 0.66
C ASN A 135 17.26 5.09 1.12
N PRO A 136 17.97 5.98 0.41
CA PRO A 136 18.05 7.39 0.77
C PRO A 136 16.69 8.09 0.91
N LYS A 137 15.67 7.62 0.16
CA LYS A 137 14.32 8.20 0.11
C LYS A 137 13.37 7.66 1.16
N PHE A 138 13.66 6.49 1.73
CA PHE A 138 12.70 5.74 2.56
C PHE A 138 13.34 5.13 3.83
N GLY A 139 14.64 5.35 4.04
CA GLY A 139 15.39 4.83 5.17
C GLY A 139 15.67 3.33 5.07
N TYR A 140 15.78 2.68 6.23
CA TYR A 140 16.06 1.25 6.34
C TYR A 140 14.79 0.43 6.06
N ILE A 141 14.83 -0.37 5.00
CA ILE A 141 13.73 -1.23 4.58
C ILE A 141 14.18 -2.69 4.69
N PRO A 142 13.45 -3.55 5.43
CA PRO A 142 13.71 -4.99 5.42
C PRO A 142 13.56 -5.55 4.00
N VAL A 143 14.55 -6.25 3.49
CA VAL A 143 14.51 -6.75 2.10
C VAL A 143 13.36 -7.73 1.87
N ALA A 144 12.95 -8.45 2.92
CA ALA A 144 11.78 -9.32 2.90
C ALA A 144 10.45 -8.58 2.64
N SER A 145 10.39 -7.25 2.82
CA SER A 145 9.18 -6.48 2.53
C SER A 145 8.99 -6.19 1.06
N PHE A 146 9.99 -6.44 0.20
CA PHE A 146 9.87 -6.24 -1.25
C PHE A 146 10.41 -7.38 -2.12
N LEU A 147 11.22 -8.30 -1.57
CA LEU A 147 11.71 -9.50 -2.28
C LEU A 147 11.24 -10.79 -1.60
N GLY A 148 10.54 -11.63 -2.36
CA GLY A 148 10.12 -12.98 -1.99
C GLY A 148 10.93 -14.07 -2.72
N GLY A 149 10.99 -15.27 -2.14
CA GLY A 149 11.68 -16.42 -2.76
C GLY A 149 13.16 -16.14 -3.05
N ARG A 150 13.84 -15.45 -2.12
CA ARG A 150 15.21 -14.95 -2.28
C ARG A 150 16.20 -16.11 -2.33
N ARG A 151 17.15 -16.04 -3.27
CA ARG A 151 18.33 -16.91 -3.34
C ARG A 151 19.55 -16.14 -2.88
N GLN A 152 20.30 -16.73 -1.97
CA GLN A 152 21.52 -16.18 -1.42
C GLN A 152 22.63 -17.23 -1.60
N PRO A 153 23.75 -16.88 -2.26
CA PRO A 153 24.90 -17.77 -2.35
C PRO A 153 25.45 -18.03 -0.95
N GLN A 154 25.97 -19.24 -0.71
CA GLN A 154 26.65 -19.53 0.55
C GLN A 154 27.82 -18.57 0.75
N GLY A 155 27.79 -17.81 1.86
CA GLY A 155 28.83 -16.84 2.22
C GLY A 155 28.70 -15.44 1.60
N SER A 156 27.69 -15.17 0.75
CA SER A 156 27.41 -13.81 0.27
C SER A 156 26.51 -13.06 1.25
N SER A 157 26.70 -11.75 1.41
CA SER A 157 25.77 -10.86 2.13
C SER A 157 24.62 -10.35 1.26
N TYR A 158 24.64 -10.65 -0.05
CA TYR A 158 23.74 -10.09 -1.05
C TYR A 158 22.80 -11.13 -1.66
N VAL A 159 21.64 -10.67 -2.12
CA VAL A 159 20.64 -11.48 -2.83
C VAL A 159 21.09 -11.66 -4.27
N GLU A 160 21.19 -12.91 -4.72
CA GLU A 160 21.53 -13.26 -6.11
C GLU A 160 20.28 -13.31 -6.99
N GLY A 161 19.15 -13.72 -6.43
CA GLY A 161 17.90 -13.77 -7.16
C GLY A 161 16.66 -13.72 -6.29
N ALA A 162 15.51 -13.43 -6.91
CA ALA A 162 14.21 -13.43 -6.25
C ALA A 162 13.14 -13.98 -7.18
N SER A 163 12.24 -14.80 -6.64
CA SER A 163 11.06 -15.32 -7.36
C SER A 163 9.82 -14.46 -7.18
N GLY A 164 9.86 -13.45 -6.29
CA GLY A 164 8.77 -12.51 -6.05
C GLY A 164 9.25 -11.08 -5.86
N LEU A 165 8.58 -10.12 -6.49
CA LEU A 165 8.78 -8.69 -6.28
C LEU A 165 7.46 -8.07 -5.80
N LEU A 166 7.50 -7.41 -4.65
CA LEU A 166 6.37 -6.65 -4.12
C LEU A 166 6.60 -5.16 -4.37
N LEU A 167 5.60 -4.52 -4.99
CA LEU A 167 5.47 -3.08 -5.09
C LEU A 167 4.26 -2.67 -4.26
N GLN A 168 4.47 -1.94 -3.18
CA GLN A 168 3.41 -1.56 -2.25
C GLN A 168 3.38 -0.06 -2.02
N TYR A 169 2.22 0.56 -2.18
CA TYR A 169 1.97 1.97 -1.91
C TYR A 169 1.18 2.10 -0.61
N GLU A 170 1.52 3.10 0.20
CA GLU A 170 0.66 3.54 1.30
C GLU A 170 -0.31 4.59 0.73
N LEU A 171 -1.60 4.37 0.94
CA LEU A 171 -2.66 5.32 0.61
C LEU A 171 -2.92 6.17 1.85
N GLU A 172 -3.12 7.47 1.63
CA GLU A 172 -3.55 8.35 2.68
C GLU A 172 -4.94 7.86 3.14
N ALA A 173 -5.08 7.60 4.43
CA ALA A 173 -6.38 7.26 4.98
C ALA A 173 -7.29 8.44 4.64
N ALA A 174 -8.34 8.21 3.84
CA ALA A 174 -9.25 9.26 3.43
C ALA A 174 -9.61 10.07 4.66
N THR A 175 -9.09 11.30 4.74
CA THR A 175 -9.49 12.26 5.75
C THR A 175 -10.98 12.45 5.52
N THR A 176 -11.78 11.74 6.31
CA THR A 176 -13.20 11.99 6.48
C THR A 176 -13.29 13.28 7.28
N SER A 177 -12.99 14.38 6.61
CA SER A 177 -13.16 15.73 7.10
C SER A 177 -13.42 16.59 5.88
N SER A 178 -14.71 16.78 5.59
CA SER A 178 -15.41 18.06 5.32
C SER A 178 -14.58 19.33 5.03
N THR A 179 -13.47 19.23 4.32
CA THR A 179 -12.56 20.33 3.99
C THR A 179 -12.09 20.24 2.53
N LEU A 180 -12.98 19.85 1.63
CA LEU A 180 -13.06 20.52 0.34
C LEU A 180 -13.84 21.81 0.60
N LYS A 181 -13.12 22.86 1.04
CA LYS A 181 -13.61 24.22 0.92
C LYS A 181 -13.14 24.74 -0.44
N LEU A 182 -14.12 24.85 -1.33
CA LEU A 182 -14.25 25.76 -2.47
C LEU A 182 -13.03 25.91 -3.38
#